data_AF-A0A958U1J9-F1
#
_entry.id   AF-A0A958U1J9-F1
#
_cell.length_a   1.000
_cell.length_b   1.000
_cell.length_c   1.000
_cell.angle_alpha   90.00
_cell.angle_beta   90.00
_cell.angle_gamma   90.00
#
_symmetry.space_group_name_H-M   'P 1'
#
loop_
_entity.id
_entity.type
_entity.pdbx_description
1 polymer ?
#
loop_
_entity_poly.entity_id
_entity_poly.type
_entity_poly.pdbx_seq_one_letter_code
_entity_poly.pdbx_strand_id
1 'polypeptide(L)'
;MGTISTNESNFDLKTRKPNKFVPLEINTELKNKISNWASNNVFYGLFPVVGDSMTCNNKKSIPEGSFIFAAEIKYNPNNLLPIPIKKPMAILINDRNGKEHLLCKTIFFLDEVFGRIGLRSYNHNHKDFFIPTSFIKRIFEIHEVYDRNMKAHNYFKVAL
;
A
#
# COMPACT_ATOMS: atom_id res chain seq x y z
N MET A 1 22.86 -35.11 -3.90
CA MET A 1 21.68 -34.49 -4.53
C MET A 1 20.80 -33.95 -3.42
N GLY A 2 20.90 -32.66 -3.11
CA GLY A 2 20.04 -32.01 -2.12
C GLY A 2 19.00 -31.19 -2.86
N THR A 3 17.75 -31.61 -2.78
CA THR A 3 16.60 -30.83 -3.26
C THR A 3 16.39 -29.67 -2.31
N ILE A 4 16.77 -28.47 -2.76
CA ILE A 4 16.44 -27.21 -2.07
C ILE A 4 14.94 -27.02 -2.25
N SER A 5 14.19 -27.11 -1.15
CA SER A 5 12.77 -26.79 -1.13
C SER A 5 12.60 -25.32 -1.50
N THR A 6 11.88 -25.06 -2.58
CA THR A 6 11.44 -23.72 -2.95
C THR A 6 10.55 -23.18 -1.84
N ASN A 7 11.03 -22.17 -1.11
CA ASN A 7 10.22 -21.40 -0.18
C ASN A 7 9.11 -20.71 -0.98
N GLU A 8 7.92 -21.33 -0.98
CA GLU A 8 6.71 -20.76 -1.53
C GLU A 8 6.36 -19.47 -0.76
N SER A 9 6.23 -18.37 -1.51
CA SER A 9 5.88 -17.06 -0.98
C SER A 9 4.45 -17.08 -0.42
N ASN A 10 4.31 -17.03 0.91
CA ASN A 10 3.03 -17.16 1.63
C ASN A 10 2.11 -15.92 1.60
N PHE A 11 2.19 -15.07 0.56
CA PHE A 11 1.28 -13.94 0.41
C PHE A 11 0.80 -13.82 -1.04
N ASP A 12 -0.05 -14.77 -1.43
CA ASP A 12 -0.81 -14.71 -2.67
C ASP A 12 -2.18 -14.06 -2.40
N LEU A 13 -2.20 -12.73 -2.50
CA LEU A 13 -3.43 -11.94 -2.38
C LEU A 13 -4.51 -12.29 -3.42
N LYS A 14 -4.15 -13.00 -4.50
CA LYS A 14 -5.12 -13.43 -5.52
C LYS A 14 -5.98 -14.60 -5.08
N THR A 15 -5.54 -15.38 -4.08
CA THR A 15 -6.20 -16.65 -3.69
C THR A 15 -6.88 -16.60 -2.32
N ARG A 16 -6.65 -15.57 -1.50
CA ARG A 16 -7.38 -15.41 -0.23
C ARG A 16 -8.82 -14.96 -0.46
N LYS A 17 -9.79 -15.79 -0.03
CA LYS A 17 -11.18 -15.36 0.10
C LYS A 17 -11.23 -14.19 1.12
N PRO A 18 -11.93 -13.10 0.81
CA PRO A 18 -12.05 -11.97 1.73
C PRO A 18 -12.74 -12.42 3.02
N ASN A 19 -12.12 -12.14 4.17
CA ASN A 19 -12.69 -12.48 5.48
C ASN A 19 -13.66 -11.42 6.01
N LYS A 20 -13.75 -10.26 5.35
CA LYS A 20 -14.66 -9.17 5.72
C LYS A 20 -15.03 -8.33 4.50
N PHE A 21 -16.30 -7.95 4.44
CA PHE A 21 -16.79 -6.95 3.52
C PHE A 21 -16.99 -5.64 4.27
N VAL A 22 -16.47 -4.54 3.71
CA VAL A 22 -16.67 -3.20 4.27
C VAL A 22 -17.56 -2.42 3.32
N PRO A 23 -18.68 -1.84 3.80
CA PRO A 23 -19.50 -0.99 2.98
C PRO A 23 -18.78 0.32 2.67
N LEU A 24 -18.64 0.69 1.39
CA LEU A 24 -18.03 1.96 0.98
C LEU A 24 -18.88 2.67 -0.07
N GLU A 25 -18.98 3.98 0.06
CA GLU A 25 -19.52 4.83 -0.99
C GLU A 25 -18.39 5.18 -1.96
N ILE A 26 -18.55 4.79 -3.22
CA ILE A 26 -17.55 5.04 -4.27
C ILE A 26 -18.19 5.93 -5.33
N ASN A 27 -17.54 7.06 -5.61
CA ASN A 27 -17.93 7.97 -6.65
C ASN A 27 -17.74 7.36 -8.06
N THR A 28 -18.33 7.99 -9.08
CA THR A 28 -18.28 7.48 -10.46
C THR A 28 -16.85 7.41 -11.00
N GLU A 29 -15.98 8.34 -10.61
CA GLU A 29 -14.58 8.36 -11.05
C GLU A 29 -13.81 7.12 -10.56
N LEU A 30 -13.89 6.81 -9.27
CA LEU A 30 -13.22 5.65 -8.69
C LEU A 30 -13.85 4.34 -9.18
N LYS A 31 -15.17 4.29 -9.45
CA LYS A 31 -15.79 3.12 -10.12
C LYS A 31 -15.18 2.86 -11.49
N ASN A 32 -14.98 3.91 -12.29
CA ASN A 32 -14.34 3.78 -13.61
C ASN A 32 -12.89 3.30 -13.50
N LYS A 33 -12.13 3.82 -12.53
CA LYS A 33 -10.76 3.34 -12.24
C LYS A 33 -10.74 1.87 -11.84
N ILE A 34 -11.64 1.45 -10.97
CA ILE A 34 -11.79 0.04 -10.54
C ILE A 34 -12.08 -0.88 -11.72
N SER A 35 -13.02 -0.49 -12.60
CA SER A 35 -13.33 -1.25 -13.80
C SER A 35 -12.12 -1.40 -14.71
N ASN A 36 -11.36 -0.31 -14.90
CA ASN A 36 -10.12 -0.32 -15.68
C ASN A 36 -9.02 -1.19 -15.04
N TRP A 37 -8.83 -1.13 -13.73
CA TRP A 37 -7.85 -1.99 -13.04
C TRP A 37 -8.23 -3.47 -13.12
N ALA A 38 -9.52 -3.78 -12.97
CA ALA A 38 -10.03 -5.14 -13.09
C ALA A 38 -9.80 -5.71 -14.49
N SER A 39 -10.06 -4.93 -15.56
CA SER A 39 -9.83 -5.38 -16.94
C SER A 39 -8.35 -5.56 -17.28
N ASN A 40 -7.46 -4.82 -16.60
CA ASN A 40 -6.00 -4.88 -16.80
C ASN A 40 -5.26 -5.79 -15.81
N ASN A 41 -5.97 -6.60 -15.01
CA ASN A 41 -5.40 -7.46 -13.97
C ASN A 41 -4.50 -6.71 -12.97
N VAL A 42 -4.80 -5.43 -12.71
CA VAL A 42 -4.12 -4.64 -11.69
C VAL A 42 -4.71 -4.99 -10.34
N PHE A 43 -3.87 -5.31 -9.36
CA PHE A 43 -4.33 -5.54 -8.00
C PHE A 43 -4.80 -4.23 -7.38
N TYR A 44 -5.94 -4.25 -6.71
CA TYR A 44 -6.43 -3.14 -5.90
C TYR A 44 -7.14 -3.69 -4.68
N GLY A 45 -7.19 -2.91 -3.61
CA GLY A 45 -7.81 -3.37 -2.38
C GLY A 45 -7.94 -2.30 -1.32
N LEU A 46 -8.65 -2.68 -0.26
CA LEU A 46 -8.74 -1.93 0.99
C LEU A 46 -7.73 -2.48 1.99
N PHE A 47 -6.95 -1.58 2.59
CA PHE A 47 -5.98 -1.92 3.61
C PHE A 47 -6.30 -1.15 4.91
N PRO A 48 -6.35 -1.82 6.07
CA PRO A 48 -6.52 -1.14 7.35
C PRO A 48 -5.25 -0.38 7.73
N VAL A 49 -5.40 0.82 8.27
CA VAL A 49 -4.30 1.62 8.80
C VAL A 49 -4.10 1.29 10.27
N VAL A 50 -2.88 0.91 10.63
CA VAL A 50 -2.46 0.62 12.00
C VAL A 50 -1.39 1.61 12.43
N GLY A 51 -1.53 2.14 13.64
CA GLY A 51 -0.67 3.17 14.21
C GLY A 51 -0.94 4.59 13.67
N ASP A 52 -0.33 5.57 14.32
CA ASP A 52 -0.58 7.01 14.15
C ASP A 52 0.45 7.72 13.27
N SER A 53 1.33 6.96 12.62
CA SER A 53 2.47 7.50 11.87
C SER A 53 2.09 8.40 10.69
N MET A 54 0.86 8.29 10.19
CA MET A 54 0.31 9.14 9.13
C MET A 54 -0.78 10.10 9.64
N THR A 55 -1.00 10.16 10.94
CA THR A 55 -1.99 11.05 11.59
C THR A 55 -1.38 12.43 11.85
N CYS A 56 -2.08 13.49 11.45
CA CYS A 56 -1.66 14.87 11.71
C CYS A 56 -2.87 15.84 11.77
N ASN A 57 -2.63 17.11 12.09
CA ASN A 57 -3.68 18.10 12.36
C ASN A 57 -4.20 18.84 11.09
N ASN A 58 -4.20 18.18 9.92
CA ASN A 58 -4.63 18.81 8.67
C ASN A 58 -5.42 17.83 7.79
N LYS A 59 -5.91 18.32 6.64
CA LYS A 59 -6.76 17.55 5.71
C LYS A 59 -6.10 16.32 5.06
N LYS A 60 -4.77 16.21 5.08
CA LYS A 60 -4.06 15.04 4.53
C LYS A 60 -3.84 13.93 5.57
N SER A 61 -4.33 14.12 6.81
CA SER A 61 -4.20 13.13 7.86
C SER A 61 -4.79 11.79 7.44
N ILE A 62 -4.08 10.70 7.77
CA ILE A 62 -4.58 9.33 7.65
C ILE A 62 -4.59 8.76 9.08
N PRO A 63 -5.74 8.80 9.76
CA PRO A 63 -5.88 8.35 11.14
C PRO A 63 -5.71 6.83 11.28
N GLU A 64 -5.24 6.40 12.44
CA GLU A 64 -5.31 4.98 12.83
C GLU A 64 -6.76 4.46 12.75
N GLY A 65 -6.94 3.22 12.28
CA GLY A 65 -8.24 2.57 12.16
C GLY A 65 -9.05 2.99 10.93
N SER A 66 -8.54 3.94 10.13
CA SER A 66 -9.05 4.21 8.78
C SER A 66 -8.73 3.05 7.83
N PHE A 67 -9.34 3.08 6.66
CA PHE A 67 -9.02 2.20 5.55
C PHE A 67 -8.51 3.01 4.36
N ILE A 68 -7.41 2.57 3.76
CA ILE A 68 -6.92 3.15 2.50
C ILE A 68 -7.34 2.26 1.34
N PHE A 69 -7.94 2.87 0.32
CA PHE A 69 -8.15 2.21 -0.97
C PHE A 69 -6.94 2.51 -1.86
N ALA A 70 -6.26 1.46 -2.31
CA ALA A 70 -5.07 1.60 -3.12
C ALA A 70 -5.01 0.59 -4.26
N ALA A 71 -4.33 0.97 -5.34
CA ALA A 71 -4.10 0.14 -6.51
C ALA A 71 -2.60 -0.04 -6.78
N GLU A 72 -2.20 -1.24 -7.17
CA GLU A 72 -0.80 -1.60 -7.44
C GLU A 72 -0.28 -0.82 -8.63
N ILE A 73 0.87 -0.17 -8.47
CA ILE A 73 1.57 0.48 -9.57
C ILE A 73 2.70 -0.42 -10.04
N LYS A 74 2.90 -0.47 -11.37
CA LYS A 74 4.08 -1.11 -11.94
C LYS A 74 5.28 -0.20 -11.68
N TYR A 75 6.35 -0.77 -11.13
CA TYR A 75 7.62 -0.08 -10.94
C TYR A 75 8.77 -0.99 -11.39
N ASN A 76 9.88 -0.38 -11.81
CA ASN A 76 11.10 -1.09 -12.14
C ASN A 76 12.12 -0.85 -11.03
N PRO A 77 12.66 -1.88 -10.36
CA PRO A 77 13.69 -1.68 -9.33
C PRO A 77 14.96 -0.99 -9.86
N ASN A 78 15.25 -1.13 -11.15
CA ASN A 78 16.41 -0.50 -11.82
C ASN A 78 16.09 0.90 -12.38
N ASN A 79 14.82 1.29 -12.36
CA ASN A 79 14.38 2.63 -12.75
C ASN A 79 13.19 3.02 -11.88
N LEU A 80 13.46 3.81 -10.83
CA LEU A 80 12.48 4.16 -9.82
C LEU A 80 11.36 5.08 -10.35
N LEU A 81 11.44 5.51 -11.61
CA LEU A 81 10.34 6.18 -12.30
C LEU A 81 9.36 5.15 -12.88
N PRO A 82 8.04 5.34 -12.77
CA PRO A 82 7.35 6.59 -12.38
C PRO A 82 6.79 6.57 -10.95
N ILE A 83 7.54 6.13 -9.93
CA ILE A 83 7.03 6.10 -8.55
C ILE A 83 6.63 7.52 -8.10
N PRO A 84 5.36 7.75 -7.70
CA PRO A 84 4.92 9.05 -7.23
C PRO A 84 5.65 9.48 -5.94
N ILE A 85 6.28 10.65 -5.99
CA ILE A 85 6.85 11.31 -4.80
C ILE A 85 5.83 12.27 -4.18
N LYS A 86 6.00 12.57 -2.89
CA LYS A 86 5.19 13.55 -2.14
C LYS A 86 3.69 13.20 -2.02
N LYS A 87 3.31 11.98 -2.35
CA LYS A 87 1.98 11.40 -2.09
C LYS A 87 2.10 10.25 -1.08
N PRO A 88 1.05 9.98 -0.29
CA PRO A 88 1.04 8.82 0.58
C PRO A 88 0.87 7.56 -0.27
N MET A 89 1.67 6.54 0.01
CA MET A 89 1.69 5.25 -0.68
C MET A 89 1.54 4.13 0.33
N ALA A 90 0.98 2.99 -0.09
CA ALA A 90 1.13 1.74 0.64
C ALA A 90 2.29 0.96 0.00
N ILE A 91 3.23 0.49 0.81
CA ILE A 91 4.48 -0.12 0.34
C ILE A 91 4.61 -1.46 1.05
N LEU A 92 4.51 -2.55 0.30
CA LEU A 92 4.74 -3.89 0.82
C LEU A 92 6.24 -4.17 0.75
N ILE A 93 6.86 -4.39 1.90
CA ILE A 93 8.28 -4.69 2.03
C ILE A 93 8.50 -6.05 2.66
N ASN A 94 9.65 -6.65 2.39
CA ASN A 94 10.17 -7.78 3.15
C ASN A 94 11.28 -7.27 4.08
N ASP A 95 11.21 -7.63 5.36
CA ASP A 95 12.33 -7.41 6.27
C ASP A 95 13.46 -8.41 6.03
N ARG A 96 14.55 -8.27 6.80
CA ARG A 96 15.74 -9.12 6.70
C ARG A 96 15.46 -10.60 7.00
N ASN A 97 14.36 -10.90 7.67
CA ASN A 97 13.93 -12.26 8.00
C ASN A 97 12.91 -12.80 6.98
N GLY A 98 12.65 -12.07 5.89
CA GLY A 98 11.66 -12.42 4.88
C GLY A 98 10.22 -12.21 5.32
N LYS A 99 9.98 -11.54 6.46
CA LYS A 99 8.63 -11.23 6.92
C LYS A 99 8.10 -10.00 6.20
N GLU A 100 6.86 -10.08 5.74
CA GLU A 100 6.22 -9.02 4.99
C GLU A 100 5.62 -7.97 5.92
N HIS A 101 5.78 -6.70 5.55
CA HIS A 101 5.19 -5.55 6.25
C HIS A 101 4.58 -4.59 5.23
N LEU A 102 3.35 -4.16 5.47
CA LEU A 102 2.70 -3.13 4.65
C LEU A 102 2.82 -1.78 5.35
N LEU A 103 3.55 -0.85 4.73
CA LEU A 103 3.81 0.47 5.28
C LEU A 103 2.97 1.53 4.58
N CYS A 104 2.26 2.36 5.33
CA CYS A 104 1.67 3.59 4.80
C CYS A 104 2.62 4.77 5.08
N LYS A 105 3.25 5.32 4.04
CA LYS A 105 4.26 6.40 4.13
C LYS A 105 4.26 7.26 2.87
N THR A 106 4.82 8.47 2.98
CA THR A 106 5.15 9.28 1.79
C THR A 106 6.58 8.99 1.35
N ILE A 107 6.76 8.76 0.05
CA ILE A 107 8.10 8.70 -0.55
C ILE A 107 8.57 10.13 -0.78
N PHE A 108 9.60 10.56 -0.05
CA PHE A 108 10.12 11.94 -0.13
C PHE A 108 11.46 12.03 -0.85
N PHE A 109 12.14 10.90 -1.04
CA PHE A 109 13.45 10.83 -1.67
C PHE A 109 13.60 9.51 -2.43
N LEU A 110 14.21 9.57 -3.62
CA LEU A 110 14.58 8.43 -4.43
C LEU A 110 16.08 8.51 -4.69
N ASP A 111 16.80 7.45 -4.35
CA ASP A 111 18.24 7.33 -4.51
C ASP A 111 18.52 6.21 -5.51
N GLU A 112 18.70 6.58 -6.77
CA GLU A 112 18.99 5.61 -7.84
C GLU A 112 20.42 5.08 -7.76
N VAL A 113 21.35 5.85 -7.19
CA VAL A 113 22.77 5.48 -7.08
C VAL A 113 22.93 4.37 -6.06
N PHE A 114 22.31 4.50 -4.89
CA PHE A 114 22.41 3.50 -3.83
C PHE A 114 21.21 2.54 -3.77
N GLY A 115 20.24 2.69 -4.68
CA GLY A 115 19.04 1.85 -4.74
C GLY A 115 18.22 1.94 -3.46
N ARG A 116 17.87 3.15 -3.01
CA ARG A 116 17.12 3.38 -1.76
C ARG A 116 15.96 4.33 -1.98
N ILE A 117 14.94 4.20 -1.13
CA ILE A 117 13.89 5.20 -1.02
C ILE A 117 13.83 5.75 0.41
N GLY A 118 13.63 7.06 0.51
CA GLY A 118 13.37 7.75 1.76
C GLY A 118 11.86 7.78 2.03
N LEU A 119 11.48 7.28 3.19
CA LEU A 119 10.10 7.22 3.67
C LEU A 119 9.89 8.23 4.81
N ARG A 120 8.80 8.99 4.69
CA ARG A 120 8.42 10.03 5.66
C ARG A 120 6.99 9.84 6.13
N SER A 121 6.82 10.07 7.42
CA SER A 121 5.54 10.13 8.10
C SER A 121 4.92 11.53 8.02
N TYR A 122 3.59 11.64 8.09
CA TYR A 122 2.93 12.93 8.31
C TYR A 122 3.01 13.37 9.77
N ASN A 123 3.06 12.41 10.69
CA ASN A 123 3.29 12.66 12.10
C ASN A 123 4.77 12.91 12.36
N HIS A 124 5.12 14.10 12.86
CA HIS A 124 6.52 14.52 13.08
C HIS A 124 7.21 13.79 14.25
N ASN A 125 6.45 13.10 15.10
CA ASN A 125 7.00 12.26 16.16
C ASN A 125 7.65 10.98 15.61
N HIS A 126 7.36 10.62 14.35
CA HIS A 126 7.93 9.47 13.68
C HIS A 126 9.09 9.91 12.79
N LYS A 127 10.26 9.33 13.02
CA LYS A 127 11.47 9.66 12.26
C LYS A 127 11.36 9.18 10.82
N ASP A 128 11.97 9.93 9.91
CA ASP A 128 12.24 9.48 8.56
C ASP A 128 13.17 8.26 8.59
N PHE A 129 13.01 7.37 7.62
CA PHE A 129 13.90 6.22 7.45
C PHE A 129 14.06 5.86 5.97
N PHE A 130 15.15 5.15 5.67
CA PHE A 130 15.51 4.74 4.33
C PHE A 130 15.44 3.23 4.22
N ILE A 131 14.88 2.73 3.11
CA ILE A 131 14.85 1.30 2.81
C ILE A 131 15.51 1.02 1.46
N PRO A 132 16.26 -0.09 1.33
CA PRO A 132 16.71 -0.57 0.03
C PRO A 132 15.52 -0.90 -0.88
N THR A 133 15.64 -0.60 -2.17
CA THR A 133 14.62 -0.96 -3.17
C THR A 133 14.46 -2.47 -3.30
N SER A 134 15.52 -3.23 -3.02
CA SER A 134 15.50 -4.70 -2.94
C SER A 134 14.55 -5.26 -1.87
N PHE A 135 14.16 -4.46 -0.88
CA PHE A 135 13.18 -4.88 0.13
C PHE A 135 11.75 -4.64 -0.33
N ILE A 136 11.53 -3.85 -1.39
CA ILE A 136 10.18 -3.50 -1.87
C ILE A 136 9.64 -4.65 -2.72
N LYS A 137 8.57 -5.27 -2.24
CA LYS A 137 7.84 -6.31 -2.99
C LYS A 137 6.81 -5.69 -3.93
N ARG A 138 6.03 -4.72 -3.43
CA ARG A 138 4.96 -4.03 -4.19
C ARG A 138 4.77 -2.61 -3.69
N ILE A 139 4.27 -1.75 -4.58
CA ILE A 139 3.89 -0.37 -4.26
C ILE A 139 2.45 -0.17 -4.72
N PHE A 140 1.64 0.48 -3.90
CA PHE A 140 0.26 0.82 -4.20
C PHE A 140 0.04 2.33 -4.06
N GLU A 141 -0.54 2.95 -5.09
CA GLU A 141 -0.99 4.33 -5.04
C GLU A 141 -2.30 4.40 -4.25
N ILE A 142 -2.33 5.27 -3.25
CA ILE A 142 -3.53 5.51 -2.44
C ILE A 142 -4.43 6.49 -3.19
N HIS A 143 -5.68 6.09 -3.41
CA HIS A 143 -6.67 6.89 -4.12
C HIS A 143 -7.69 7.52 -3.18
N GLU A 144 -8.08 6.83 -2.12
CA GLU A 144 -9.08 7.30 -1.15
C GLU A 144 -8.76 6.81 0.26
N VAL A 145 -9.20 7.58 1.27
CA VAL A 145 -9.10 7.24 2.69
C VAL A 145 -10.52 7.25 3.28
N TYR A 146 -10.89 6.17 3.93
CA TYR A 146 -12.22 5.98 4.53
C TYR A 146 -12.12 5.88 6.04
N ASP A 147 -12.87 6.70 6.75
CA ASP A 147 -12.92 6.66 8.21
C ASP A 147 -13.65 5.41 8.73
N ARG A 148 -13.25 4.97 9.94
CA ARG A 148 -13.79 3.79 10.63
C ARG A 148 -15.33 3.82 10.80
N ASN A 149 -15.93 5.00 10.80
CA ASN A 149 -17.34 5.22 11.12
C ASN A 149 -18.25 5.43 9.89
N MET A 150 -17.76 5.20 8.67
CA MET A 150 -18.60 5.42 7.48
C MET A 150 -19.76 4.42 7.39
N LYS A 151 -20.97 4.96 7.19
CA LYS A 151 -22.19 4.22 6.84
C LYS A 151 -22.32 4.21 5.32
N ALA A 152 -22.46 3.05 4.66
CA ALA A 152 -22.73 3.02 3.21
C ALA A 152 -23.34 1.69 2.70
N HIS A 153 -23.74 1.70 1.42
CA HIS A 153 -24.71 0.79 0.77
C HIS A 153 -24.11 -0.18 -0.28
N ASN A 154 -22.78 -0.31 -0.40
CA ASN A 154 -22.11 -1.23 -1.35
C ASN A 154 -20.88 -1.91 -0.72
N TYR A 155 -20.64 -3.21 -0.97
CA TYR A 155 -19.63 -4.00 -0.25
C TYR A 155 -18.30 -4.14 -1.02
N PHE A 156 -17.16 -3.82 -0.37
CA PHE A 156 -15.81 -4.05 -0.90
C PHE A 156 -15.06 -5.13 -0.14
N LYS A 157 -14.21 -5.87 -0.86
CA LYS A 157 -13.32 -6.89 -0.30
C LYS A 157 -12.14 -6.22 0.40
N VAL A 158 -11.92 -6.56 1.67
CA VAL A 158 -10.71 -6.17 2.40
C VAL A 158 -9.62 -7.19 2.09
N ALA A 159 -8.46 -6.71 1.65
CA ALA A 159 -7.27 -7.52 1.50
C ALA A 159 -6.60 -7.62 2.89
N LEU A 160 -6.64 -8.81 3.49
CA LEU A 160 -5.98 -9.14 4.76
C LEU A 160 -4.85 -10.16 4.56
#